data_AF-A0A814YLJ9-F1
#
_entry.id   AF-A0A814YLJ9-F1
#
_cell.length_a   1.000
_cell.length_b   1.000
_cell.length_c   1.000
_cell.angle_alpha   90.00
_cell.angle_beta   90.00
_cell.angle_gamma   90.00
#
_symmetry.space_group_name_H-M   'P 1'
#
loop_
_entity.id
_entity.type
_entity.pdbx_description
1 polymer ?
#
loop_
_entity_poly.entity_id
_entity_poly.type
_entity_poly.pdbx_seq_one_letter_code
_entity_poly.pdbx_strand_id
1 'polypeptide(L)'
;MSVAQARVARCCYEPDPMCRATSYNSFTNCNLHRARAGHEEISAIACYLSLSGNEWGAGTECCYDTEGQLITRGTGAGTDDRHRPSSLPVAHFFDDTLPYLACCLLTANDESCTTYFNLRPLRRGSNSRSVWGGTWGDPHYTTLDGSAFTFNGYGEYTYLAIASSAPAPDSFNSSSQNYSFIAQVRTTPVFYSNQTIATLATVTRGLAAKSDHPQAESISVTVSRRELLIVRRGNETIDLDTVSADTVSTRDSFVLFYPEMTLERNRTSGALTLSWFIGVSIQITPIILSSPVAGTVVLNLGVSVAGSFQGRTYGLLGFYDNNRTNDLRTPNGSVVDNADSLTEAQIYYEFGQTWVINPKQSLFFL
;
A
#
# COMPACT_ATOMS: atom_id res chain seq x y z
N MET A 1 1.19 -7.60 1.05
CA MET A 1 2.38 -7.40 0.19
C MET A 1 2.06 -8.03 -1.17
N SER A 2 2.33 -7.40 -2.31
CA SER A 2 2.13 -7.96 -3.65
C SER A 2 3.42 -8.58 -4.20
N VAL A 3 3.34 -9.37 -5.27
CA VAL A 3 4.53 -10.00 -5.89
C VAL A 3 5.52 -8.95 -6.42
N ALA A 4 5.03 -7.79 -6.85
CA ALA A 4 5.87 -6.66 -7.26
C ALA A 4 6.66 -6.11 -6.06
N GLN A 5 6.02 -5.97 -4.89
CA GLN A 5 6.69 -5.54 -3.66
C GLN A 5 7.76 -6.56 -3.22
N ALA A 6 7.47 -7.87 -3.29
CA ALA A 6 8.43 -8.91 -2.92
C ALA A 6 9.60 -9.05 -3.92
N ARG A 7 9.35 -8.91 -5.23
CA ARG A 7 10.40 -8.85 -6.28
C ARG A 7 11.44 -7.77 -6.02
N VAL A 8 10.97 -6.67 -5.45
CA VAL A 8 11.71 -5.43 -5.29
C VAL A 8 12.39 -5.38 -3.93
N ALA A 9 11.82 -5.98 -2.87
CA ALA A 9 12.38 -6.06 -1.52
C ALA A 9 13.59 -7.02 -1.39
N ARG A 10 14.59 -6.92 -2.27
CA ARG A 10 15.77 -7.79 -2.34
C ARG A 10 16.71 -7.74 -1.14
N CYS A 11 16.54 -6.77 -0.24
CA CYS A 11 17.23 -6.74 1.04
C CYS A 11 16.60 -7.69 2.07
N CYS A 12 15.32 -8.01 1.90
CA CYS A 12 14.54 -8.79 2.86
C CYS A 12 14.03 -10.11 2.29
N TYR A 13 13.91 -10.23 0.97
CA TYR A 13 13.40 -11.42 0.31
C TYR A 13 14.17 -11.75 -0.97
N GLU A 14 14.33 -13.03 -1.25
CA GLU A 14 14.88 -13.54 -2.50
C GLU A 14 13.87 -14.42 -3.24
N PRO A 15 13.90 -14.49 -4.58
CA PRO A 15 13.02 -15.39 -5.32
C PRO A 15 13.29 -16.85 -4.96
N ASP A 16 12.25 -17.60 -4.62
CA ASP A 16 12.36 -19.04 -4.43
C ASP A 16 12.84 -19.70 -5.74
N PRO A 17 13.99 -20.41 -5.75
CA PRO A 17 14.46 -21.18 -6.89
C PRO A 17 13.46 -22.19 -7.46
N MET A 18 12.56 -22.72 -6.63
CA MET A 18 11.60 -23.76 -7.00
C MET A 18 10.24 -23.20 -7.46
N CYS A 19 9.99 -21.91 -7.25
CA CYS A 19 8.78 -21.22 -7.68
C CYS A 19 9.08 -19.81 -8.20
N ARG A 20 9.55 -19.72 -9.45
CA ARG A 20 9.92 -18.45 -10.11
C ARG A 20 8.90 -18.04 -11.16
N ALA A 21 8.54 -16.77 -11.15
CA ALA A 21 7.63 -16.21 -12.15
C ALA A 21 8.16 -16.26 -13.60
N THR A 22 9.48 -16.33 -13.79
CA THR A 22 10.14 -16.36 -15.11
C THR A 22 10.63 -17.76 -15.49
N SER A 23 10.14 -18.81 -14.82
CA SER A 23 10.59 -20.18 -15.11
C SER A 23 10.06 -20.64 -16.47
N TYR A 24 10.96 -21.13 -17.33
CA TYR A 24 10.61 -21.67 -18.66
C TYR A 24 9.97 -23.06 -18.61
N ASN A 25 10.02 -23.74 -17.45
CA ASN A 25 9.46 -25.08 -17.29
C ASN A 25 8.20 -25.04 -16.41
N SER A 26 7.06 -24.72 -17.03
CA SER A 26 5.76 -24.57 -16.35
C SER A 26 5.30 -25.85 -15.66
N PHE A 27 5.77 -27.02 -16.10
CA PHE A 27 5.38 -28.31 -15.53
C PHE A 27 6.00 -28.60 -14.17
N THR A 28 7.16 -28.02 -13.84
CA THR A 28 7.85 -28.27 -12.56
C THR A 28 7.95 -27.03 -11.66
N ASN A 29 7.60 -25.85 -12.19
CA ASN A 29 7.59 -24.62 -11.40
C ASN A 29 6.46 -24.65 -10.35
N CYS A 30 6.77 -24.16 -9.15
CA CYS A 30 5.82 -24.05 -8.04
C CYS A 30 5.13 -25.39 -7.68
N ASN A 31 5.83 -26.52 -7.85
CA ASN A 31 5.25 -27.85 -7.62
C ASN A 31 4.76 -28.06 -6.18
N LEU A 32 5.41 -27.44 -5.21
CA LEU A 32 5.00 -27.49 -3.81
C LEU A 32 3.77 -26.60 -3.55
N HIS A 33 3.56 -25.58 -4.38
CA HIS A 33 2.57 -24.54 -4.17
C HIS A 33 1.41 -24.63 -5.15
N ARG A 34 0.86 -25.84 -5.33
CA ARG A 34 -0.27 -26.10 -6.22
C ARG A 34 -1.56 -26.28 -5.46
N ALA A 35 -2.65 -25.78 -6.03
CA ALA A 35 -4.00 -26.05 -5.55
C ALA A 35 -4.33 -27.53 -5.62
N ARG A 36 -4.97 -28.06 -4.58
CA ARG A 36 -5.45 -29.45 -4.56
C ARG A 36 -6.72 -29.61 -5.38
N ALA A 37 -6.85 -30.75 -6.05
CA ALA A 37 -8.04 -31.07 -6.82
C ALA A 37 -9.24 -31.32 -5.90
N GLY A 38 -10.31 -30.55 -6.09
CA GLY A 38 -11.54 -30.63 -5.27
C GLY A 38 -11.63 -29.64 -4.12
N HIS A 39 -10.62 -28.76 -3.94
CA HIS A 39 -10.60 -27.69 -2.93
C HIS A 39 -10.62 -26.31 -3.60
N GLU A 40 -11.23 -25.32 -2.94
CA GLU A 40 -11.24 -23.91 -3.41
C GLU A 40 -9.90 -23.21 -3.14
N GLU A 41 -8.84 -23.67 -3.79
CA GLU A 41 -7.46 -23.22 -3.62
C GLU A 41 -6.88 -22.63 -4.91
N ILE A 42 -5.87 -21.77 -4.77
CA ILE A 42 -5.20 -21.09 -5.88
C ILE A 42 -3.75 -21.60 -5.93
N SER A 43 -3.22 -21.84 -7.13
CA SER A 43 -1.81 -22.22 -7.30
C SER A 43 -0.91 -20.98 -7.38
N ALA A 44 0.28 -21.07 -6.80
CA ALA A 44 1.27 -20.00 -6.92
C ALA A 44 1.94 -20.00 -8.30
N ILE A 45 2.29 -18.81 -8.77
CA ILE A 45 3.16 -18.60 -9.94
C ILE A 45 4.56 -18.12 -9.54
N ALA A 46 4.72 -17.62 -8.32
CA ALA A 46 5.98 -17.12 -7.79
C ALA A 46 5.98 -17.13 -6.26
N CYS A 47 7.09 -17.50 -5.65
CA CYS A 47 7.31 -17.40 -4.22
C CYS A 47 8.61 -16.65 -3.90
N TYR A 48 8.66 -16.08 -2.71
CA TYR A 48 9.76 -15.27 -2.20
C TYR A 48 10.08 -15.68 -0.76
N LEU A 49 11.36 -15.98 -0.51
CA LEU A 49 11.89 -16.45 0.76
C LEU A 49 12.54 -15.29 1.50
N SER A 50 12.38 -15.20 2.82
CA SER A 50 13.05 -14.14 3.58
C SER A 50 14.55 -14.36 3.71
N LEU A 51 15.30 -13.29 3.52
CA LEU A 51 16.75 -13.24 3.65
C LEU A 51 17.20 -13.16 5.11
N SER A 52 16.41 -12.48 5.94
CA SER A 52 16.59 -12.43 7.40
C SER A 52 15.60 -13.38 8.09
N GLY A 53 16.06 -13.98 9.19
CA GLY A 53 15.20 -14.73 10.10
C GLY A 53 15.06 -14.03 11.45
N ASN A 54 14.18 -14.55 12.30
CA ASN A 54 14.08 -14.07 13.68
C ASN A 54 15.29 -14.55 14.53
N GLU A 55 15.32 -14.18 15.81
CA GLU A 55 16.38 -14.57 16.76
C GLU A 55 16.57 -16.10 16.90
N TRP A 56 15.58 -16.89 16.49
CA TRP A 56 15.57 -18.35 16.51
C TRP A 56 15.91 -18.99 15.15
N GLY A 57 16.23 -18.18 14.14
CA GLY A 57 16.57 -18.64 12.79
C GLY A 57 15.37 -19.00 11.91
N ALA A 58 14.14 -18.67 12.35
CA ALA A 58 12.92 -18.91 11.58
C ALA A 58 12.86 -17.98 10.36
N GLY A 59 12.47 -18.54 9.22
CA GLY A 59 12.32 -17.85 7.94
C GLY A 59 10.85 -17.71 7.55
N THR A 60 10.60 -17.04 6.43
CA THR A 60 9.24 -16.90 5.90
C THR A 60 9.23 -17.06 4.40
N GLU A 61 8.16 -17.63 3.88
CA GLU A 61 7.88 -17.74 2.45
C GLU A 61 6.56 -17.04 2.12
N CYS A 62 6.57 -16.22 1.07
CA CYS A 62 5.40 -15.55 0.54
C CYS A 62 5.16 -16.00 -0.90
N CYS A 63 3.96 -16.53 -1.19
CA CYS A 63 3.59 -17.04 -2.51
C CYS A 63 2.44 -16.25 -3.13
N TYR A 64 2.48 -16.11 -4.45
CA TYR A 64 1.64 -15.17 -5.19
C TYR A 64 0.91 -15.83 -6.35
N ASP A 65 -0.33 -15.41 -6.58
CA ASP A 65 -1.18 -15.88 -7.68
C ASP A 65 -0.91 -15.16 -9.00
N THR A 66 -1.66 -15.54 -10.03
CA THR A 66 -1.59 -15.00 -11.39
C THR A 66 -1.81 -13.49 -11.48
N GLU A 67 -2.57 -12.94 -10.55
CA GLU A 67 -2.87 -11.51 -10.40
C GLU A 67 -1.80 -10.77 -9.58
N GLY A 68 -0.78 -11.49 -9.10
CA GLY A 68 0.31 -10.97 -8.28
C GLY A 68 -0.10 -10.66 -6.84
N GLN A 69 -1.22 -11.20 -6.38
CA GLN A 69 -1.72 -11.07 -5.01
C GLN A 69 -1.16 -12.17 -4.12
N LEU A 70 -1.01 -11.87 -2.83
CA LEU A 70 -0.53 -12.84 -1.85
C LEU A 70 -1.59 -13.92 -1.62
N ILE A 71 -1.21 -15.18 -1.81
CA ILE A 71 -2.06 -16.32 -1.50
C ILE A 71 -2.01 -16.54 0.01
N THR A 72 -3.18 -16.48 0.67
CA THR A 72 -3.30 -16.50 2.14
C THR A 72 -4.03 -17.73 2.68
N ARG A 73 -4.41 -18.66 1.79
CA ARG A 73 -5.16 -19.87 2.10
C ARG A 73 -4.77 -21.01 1.15
N GLY A 74 -4.94 -22.25 1.64
CA GLY A 74 -4.69 -23.45 0.86
C GLY A 74 -3.21 -23.73 0.61
N THR A 75 -2.93 -24.79 -0.14
CA THR A 75 -1.57 -25.28 -0.43
C THR A 75 -0.80 -24.45 -1.45
N GLY A 76 -1.39 -23.40 -2.04
CA GLY A 76 -0.63 -22.44 -2.84
C GLY A 76 -0.03 -21.28 -2.03
N ALA A 77 -0.33 -21.19 -0.73
CA ALA A 77 0.21 -20.16 0.15
C ALA A 77 1.56 -20.59 0.73
N GLY A 78 2.47 -19.62 0.90
CA GLY A 78 3.71 -19.82 1.65
C GLY A 78 3.47 -19.83 3.17
N THR A 79 4.49 -20.20 3.93
CA THR A 79 4.42 -20.40 5.39
C THR A 79 5.46 -19.60 6.18
N ASP A 80 5.21 -19.44 7.48
CA ASP A 80 6.25 -19.14 8.45
C ASP A 80 7.02 -20.42 8.77
N ASP A 81 8.27 -20.50 8.29
CA ASP A 81 9.12 -21.67 8.36
C ASP A 81 9.99 -21.65 9.62
N ARG A 82 10.23 -22.82 10.21
CA ARG A 82 11.07 -22.96 11.40
C ARG A 82 12.52 -22.61 11.13
N HIS A 83 13.01 -22.88 9.92
CA HIS A 83 14.37 -22.58 9.54
C HIS A 83 14.40 -21.80 8.24
N ARG A 84 15.19 -20.72 8.18
CA ARG A 84 15.40 -20.05 6.90
C ARG A 84 16.25 -20.92 5.94
N PRO A 85 15.81 -21.11 4.69
CA PRO A 85 16.51 -21.96 3.73
C PRO A 85 17.92 -21.44 3.40
N SER A 86 18.13 -20.12 3.45
CA SER A 86 19.41 -19.48 3.12
C SER A 86 20.53 -19.69 4.16
N SER A 87 20.23 -20.11 5.39
CA SER A 87 21.29 -20.52 6.36
C SER A 87 21.26 -21.96 6.76
N LEU A 88 20.07 -22.57 6.83
CA LEU A 88 19.91 -23.91 7.36
C LEU A 88 19.13 -24.78 6.37
N PRO A 89 19.65 -24.97 5.13
CA PRO A 89 18.91 -25.64 4.05
C PRO A 89 18.57 -27.10 4.38
N VAL A 90 19.43 -27.80 5.12
CA VAL A 90 19.17 -29.19 5.53
C VAL A 90 18.07 -29.25 6.60
N ALA A 91 18.11 -28.36 7.60
CA ALA A 91 17.09 -28.31 8.64
C ALA A 91 15.74 -27.85 8.08
N HIS A 92 15.74 -26.84 7.19
CA HIS A 92 14.55 -26.40 6.45
C HIS A 92 13.94 -27.55 5.64
N PHE A 93 14.76 -28.36 4.97
CA PHE A 93 14.26 -29.52 4.26
C PHE A 93 13.55 -30.52 5.19
N PHE A 94 14.16 -30.91 6.31
CA PHE A 94 13.60 -31.93 7.21
C PHE A 94 12.45 -31.42 8.09
N ASP A 95 12.47 -30.15 8.50
CA ASP A 95 11.53 -29.60 9.48
C ASP A 95 10.42 -28.74 8.89
N ASP A 96 10.54 -28.32 7.62
CA ASP A 96 9.57 -27.48 6.93
C ASP A 96 9.09 -28.12 5.61
N THR A 97 10.00 -28.50 4.70
CA THR A 97 9.66 -29.00 3.35
C THR A 97 9.13 -30.44 3.35
N LEU A 98 9.81 -31.37 4.03
CA LEU A 98 9.43 -32.78 4.09
C LEU A 98 8.11 -33.00 4.84
N PRO A 99 7.84 -32.34 5.98
CA PRO A 99 6.54 -32.45 6.65
C PRO A 99 5.42 -31.87 5.79
N TYR A 100 5.66 -30.78 5.05
CA TYR A 100 4.68 -30.24 4.11
C TYR A 100 4.34 -31.25 3.01
N LEU A 101 5.36 -31.84 2.38
CA LEU A 101 5.18 -32.90 1.36
C LEU A 101 4.36 -34.07 1.91
N ALA A 102 4.73 -34.57 3.10
CA ALA A 102 4.05 -35.70 3.71
C ALA A 102 2.60 -35.37 4.09
N CYS A 103 2.37 -34.25 4.77
CA CYS A 103 1.08 -33.90 5.36
C CYS A 103 0.09 -33.27 4.37
N CYS A 104 0.56 -32.50 3.39
CA CYS A 104 -0.31 -31.74 2.48
C CYS A 104 -0.37 -32.30 1.06
N LEU A 105 0.72 -32.89 0.54
CA LEU A 105 0.79 -33.30 -0.87
C LEU A 105 0.65 -34.81 -1.08
N LEU A 106 1.25 -35.64 -0.21
CA LEU A 106 1.30 -37.10 -0.40
C LEU A 106 0.16 -37.85 0.29
N THR A 107 -0.22 -37.45 1.51
CA THR A 107 -1.26 -38.16 2.27
C THR A 107 -2.68 -37.77 1.89
N ALA A 108 -2.87 -36.65 1.16
CA ALA A 108 -4.17 -36.09 0.75
C ALA A 108 -5.21 -36.00 1.88
N ASN A 109 -4.78 -35.95 3.14
CA ASN A 109 -5.65 -35.83 4.31
C ASN A 109 -5.71 -34.36 4.77
N ASP A 110 -6.90 -33.78 4.75
CA ASP A 110 -7.14 -32.39 5.16
C ASP A 110 -6.75 -32.13 6.62
N GLU A 111 -6.91 -33.11 7.50
CA GLU A 111 -6.57 -32.97 8.91
C GLU A 111 -5.06 -32.91 9.14
N SER A 112 -4.30 -33.75 8.43
CA SER A 112 -2.83 -33.73 8.47
C SER A 112 -2.28 -32.41 7.95
N CYS A 113 -2.82 -31.90 6.84
CA CYS A 113 -2.40 -30.61 6.28
C CYS A 113 -2.79 -29.43 7.19
N THR A 114 -3.98 -29.49 7.79
CA THR A 114 -4.41 -28.51 8.80
C THR A 114 -3.48 -28.51 10.02
N THR A 115 -3.07 -29.70 10.48
CA THR A 115 -2.11 -29.84 11.58
C THR A 115 -0.75 -29.23 11.23
N TYR A 116 -0.28 -29.45 9.99
CA TYR A 116 0.93 -28.79 9.50
C TYR A 116 0.77 -27.27 9.54
N PHE A 117 -0.32 -26.71 9.00
CA PHE A 117 -0.55 -25.26 9.02
C PHE A 117 -0.75 -24.67 10.43
N ASN A 118 -1.19 -25.46 11.41
CA ASN A 118 -1.22 -25.00 12.80
C ASN A 118 0.19 -24.85 13.41
N LEU A 119 1.14 -25.66 12.96
CA LEU A 119 2.54 -25.62 13.40
C LEU A 119 3.43 -24.70 12.54
N ARG A 120 3.03 -24.48 11.28
CA ARG A 120 3.64 -23.60 10.29
C ARG A 120 2.53 -22.73 9.68
N PRO A 121 2.14 -21.64 10.36
CA PRO A 121 1.06 -20.79 9.91
C PRO A 121 1.26 -20.30 8.49
N LEU A 122 0.20 -20.41 7.68
CA LEU A 122 0.15 -19.79 6.37
C LEU A 122 0.42 -18.30 6.48
N ARG A 123 1.19 -17.78 5.53
CA ARG A 123 1.58 -16.38 5.58
C ARG A 123 0.45 -15.48 5.11
N ARG A 124 -0.35 -15.08 6.09
CA ARG A 124 -1.31 -14.01 5.98
C ARG A 124 -0.51 -12.73 6.21
N GLY A 125 -0.17 -11.99 5.15
CA GLY A 125 0.40 -10.65 5.34
C GLY A 125 -0.53 -9.89 6.28
N SER A 126 -0.03 -9.42 7.44
CA SER A 126 -0.77 -9.04 8.67
C SER A 126 -2.22 -9.55 8.78
N ASN A 127 -2.58 -10.30 9.81
CA ASN A 127 -3.92 -10.93 9.99
C ASN A 127 -5.17 -10.02 9.83
N SER A 128 -5.01 -8.73 9.64
CA SER A 128 -6.02 -7.79 9.15
C SER A 128 -5.79 -7.53 7.66
N ARG A 129 -6.82 -7.84 6.83
CA ARG A 129 -6.82 -7.56 5.38
C ARG A 129 -6.23 -6.17 5.15
N SER A 130 -5.28 -6.04 4.22
CA SER A 130 -4.93 -4.70 3.77
C SER A 130 -6.17 -4.11 3.12
N VAL A 131 -6.65 -3.02 3.70
CA VAL A 131 -7.82 -2.32 3.21
C VAL A 131 -7.39 -1.22 2.26
N TRP A 132 -8.21 -1.02 1.23
CA TRP A 132 -7.99 -0.03 0.19
C TRP A 132 -8.88 1.17 0.50
N GLY A 133 -8.24 2.32 0.74
CA GLY A 133 -8.89 3.62 0.77
C GLY A 133 -8.33 4.47 -0.37
N GLY A 134 -9.05 5.47 -0.87
CA GLY A 134 -8.59 6.17 -2.06
C GLY A 134 -9.41 7.38 -2.48
N THR A 135 -8.86 8.15 -3.42
CA THR A 135 -9.57 9.21 -4.14
C THR A 135 -9.60 8.90 -5.62
N TRP A 136 -10.79 8.76 -6.20
CA TRP A 136 -10.95 8.45 -7.62
C TRP A 136 -11.21 9.71 -8.44
N GLY A 137 -10.21 10.15 -9.22
CA GLY A 137 -10.36 11.22 -10.22
C GLY A 137 -10.65 12.58 -9.58
N ASP A 138 -11.91 12.85 -9.22
CA ASP A 138 -12.51 14.05 -8.62
C ASP A 138 -13.82 13.69 -7.88
N PRO A 139 -14.20 14.37 -6.78
CA PRO A 139 -13.56 14.51 -5.49
C PRO A 139 -14.15 13.49 -4.50
N HIS A 140 -14.34 12.26 -5.00
CA HIS A 140 -14.92 11.16 -4.24
C HIS A 140 -13.81 10.47 -3.45
N TYR A 141 -14.00 10.40 -2.14
CA TYR A 141 -13.14 9.73 -1.19
C TYR A 141 -13.79 8.42 -0.77
N THR A 142 -12.97 7.42 -0.52
CA THR A 142 -13.37 6.19 0.18
C THR A 142 -12.41 5.97 1.32
N THR A 143 -12.93 5.91 2.55
CA THR A 143 -12.16 5.65 3.76
C THR A 143 -11.62 4.23 3.78
N LEU A 144 -10.71 3.94 4.71
CA LEU A 144 -10.15 2.60 4.89
C LEU A 144 -11.21 1.57 5.28
N ASP A 145 -12.30 1.98 5.94
CA ASP A 145 -13.43 1.11 6.29
C ASP A 145 -14.52 1.05 5.20
N GLY A 146 -14.35 1.83 4.12
CA GLY A 146 -15.20 1.79 2.93
C GLY A 146 -16.38 2.77 2.93
N SER A 147 -16.36 3.79 3.78
CA SER A 147 -17.31 4.91 3.73
C SER A 147 -16.97 5.81 2.55
N ALA A 148 -17.96 6.10 1.70
CA ALA A 148 -17.77 6.95 0.53
C ALA A 148 -18.36 8.35 0.79
N PHE A 149 -17.62 9.39 0.41
CA PHE A 149 -18.10 10.77 0.52
C PHE A 149 -17.46 11.69 -0.52
N THR A 150 -18.08 12.85 -0.75
CA THR A 150 -17.58 13.88 -1.66
C THR A 150 -17.04 15.07 -0.86
N PHE A 151 -15.83 15.53 -1.17
CA PHE A 151 -15.24 16.70 -0.52
C PHE A 151 -14.51 17.62 -1.50
N ASN A 152 -15.11 18.78 -1.78
CA ASN A 152 -14.60 19.78 -2.74
C ASN A 152 -13.70 20.86 -2.09
N GLY A 153 -12.76 20.46 -1.21
CA GLY A 153 -11.86 21.40 -0.55
C GLY A 153 -10.81 21.98 -1.49
N TYR A 154 -10.53 23.28 -1.41
CA TYR A 154 -9.41 23.92 -2.10
C TYR A 154 -8.26 24.18 -1.13
N GLY A 155 -7.14 23.48 -1.31
CA GLY A 155 -5.95 23.68 -0.49
C GLY A 155 -5.17 22.40 -0.27
N GLU A 156 -4.56 22.29 0.91
CA GLU A 156 -3.82 21.11 1.35
C GLU A 156 -4.51 20.50 2.55
N TYR A 157 -4.71 19.19 2.51
CA TYR A 157 -5.41 18.45 3.55
C TYR A 157 -4.63 17.21 4.01
N THR A 158 -4.75 16.87 5.29
CA THR A 158 -4.21 15.62 5.82
C THR A 158 -4.99 14.45 5.23
N TYR A 159 -4.34 13.69 4.37
CA TYR A 159 -4.97 12.56 3.68
C TYR A 159 -5.02 11.32 4.56
N LEU A 160 -3.85 10.94 5.08
CA LEU A 160 -3.67 9.84 6.01
C LEU A 160 -2.61 10.21 7.04
N ALA A 161 -2.93 10.07 8.31
CA ALA A 161 -1.98 10.18 9.40
C ALA A 161 -2.06 8.92 10.25
N ILE A 162 -0.91 8.27 10.50
CA ILE A 162 -0.82 7.07 11.33
C ILE A 162 -0.12 7.44 12.62
N ALA A 163 -0.85 7.40 13.74
CA ALA A 163 -0.31 7.71 15.05
C ALA A 163 0.76 6.68 15.47
N SER A 164 1.90 7.11 16.02
CA SER A 164 2.99 6.22 16.47
C SER A 164 2.60 5.26 17.60
N SER A 165 1.55 5.60 18.36
CA SER A 165 0.90 4.76 19.36
C SER A 165 -0.62 4.88 19.21
N ALA A 166 -1.37 3.85 19.58
CA ALA A 166 -2.83 3.91 19.60
C ALA A 166 -3.30 4.86 20.72
N PRO A 167 -3.96 5.99 20.40
CA PRO A 167 -4.59 6.82 21.41
C PRO A 167 -5.76 6.08 22.05
N ALA A 168 -6.21 6.52 23.22
CA ALA A 168 -7.52 6.08 23.69
C ALA A 168 -8.59 6.57 22.68
N PRO A 169 -9.69 5.81 22.45
CA PRO A 169 -10.65 6.05 21.36
C PRO A 169 -11.21 7.48 21.28
N ASP A 170 -11.26 8.19 22.40
CA ASP A 170 -11.86 9.54 22.52
C ASP A 170 -10.84 10.61 22.94
N SER A 171 -9.54 10.28 22.94
CA SER A 171 -8.48 11.19 23.40
C SER A 171 -7.57 11.67 22.28
N PHE A 172 -7.92 11.42 21.02
CA PHE A 172 -7.10 11.85 19.90
C PHE A 172 -7.09 13.37 19.80
N ASN A 173 -5.89 13.95 19.73
CA ASN A 173 -5.71 15.36 19.40
C ASN A 173 -4.49 15.48 18.49
N SER A 174 -4.73 15.95 17.26
CA SER A 174 -3.70 16.03 16.23
C SER A 174 -2.51 16.92 16.63
N SER A 175 -2.72 17.90 17.52
CA SER A 175 -1.70 18.85 17.96
C SER A 175 -0.67 18.25 18.93
N SER A 176 -1.02 17.16 19.61
CA SER A 176 -0.15 16.48 20.58
C SER A 176 0.36 15.12 20.09
N GLN A 177 0.01 14.74 18.86
CA GLN A 177 0.27 13.40 18.36
C GLN A 177 1.59 13.32 17.60
N ASN A 178 2.36 12.26 17.89
CA ASN A 178 3.45 11.82 17.03
C ASN A 178 2.92 10.80 16.02
N TYR A 179 3.40 10.90 14.78
CA TYR A 179 2.96 10.06 13.68
C TYR A 179 4.11 9.22 13.15
N SER A 180 3.86 7.93 12.91
CA SER A 180 4.78 7.04 12.20
C SER A 180 4.75 7.27 10.70
N PHE A 181 3.65 7.84 10.20
CA PHE A 181 3.47 8.15 8.79
C PHE A 181 2.46 9.29 8.61
N ILE A 182 2.75 10.21 7.70
CA ILE A 182 1.83 11.26 7.27
C ILE A 182 1.83 11.34 5.74
N ALA A 183 0.64 11.40 5.16
CA ALA A 183 0.39 11.76 3.78
C ALA A 183 -0.59 12.93 3.69
N GLN A 184 -0.35 13.80 2.73
CA GLN A 184 -1.05 15.05 2.48
C GLN A 184 -1.45 15.09 1.01
N VAL A 185 -2.63 15.64 0.74
CA VAL A 185 -3.11 15.87 -0.63
C VAL A 185 -3.24 17.36 -0.89
N ARG A 186 -2.94 17.77 -2.13
CA ARG A 186 -3.16 19.13 -2.61
C ARG A 186 -4.23 19.10 -3.69
N THR A 187 -5.30 19.84 -3.46
CA THR A 187 -6.44 19.95 -4.36
C THR A 187 -6.56 21.37 -4.91
N THR A 188 -7.01 21.49 -6.16
CA THR A 188 -7.18 22.80 -6.82
C THR A 188 -8.43 22.82 -7.68
N PRO A 189 -9.08 23.97 -7.90
CA PRO A 189 -10.09 24.10 -8.94
C PRO A 189 -9.51 23.82 -10.33
N VAL A 190 -10.36 23.40 -11.27
CA VAL A 190 -10.01 23.38 -12.70
C VAL A 190 -10.27 24.77 -13.27
N PHE A 191 -9.35 25.29 -14.09
CA PHE A 191 -9.46 26.59 -14.73
C PHE A 191 -9.45 26.45 -16.25
N TYR A 192 -10.29 27.23 -16.94
CA TYR A 192 -10.17 27.44 -18.39
C TYR A 192 -8.93 28.29 -18.71
N SER A 193 -8.54 28.36 -19.98
CA SER A 193 -7.37 29.13 -20.45
C SER A 193 -7.42 30.62 -20.12
N ASN A 194 -8.63 31.17 -19.98
CA ASN A 194 -8.91 32.55 -19.55
C ASN A 194 -8.90 32.74 -18.02
N GLN A 195 -8.47 31.73 -17.25
CA GLN A 195 -8.42 31.72 -15.78
C GLN A 195 -9.78 31.78 -15.07
N THR A 196 -10.90 31.59 -15.78
CA THR A 196 -12.20 31.40 -15.12
C THR A 196 -12.32 29.97 -14.60
N ILE A 197 -12.90 29.81 -13.42
CA ILE A 197 -13.17 28.50 -12.80
C ILE A 197 -14.06 27.69 -13.75
N ALA A 198 -13.60 26.51 -14.15
CA ALA A 198 -14.28 25.63 -15.09
C ALA A 198 -15.36 24.77 -14.43
N THR A 199 -15.20 24.46 -13.15
CA THR A 199 -16.17 23.74 -12.33
C THR A 199 -16.01 24.14 -10.88
N LEU A 200 -17.09 24.10 -10.10
CA LEU A 200 -17.06 24.28 -8.66
C LEU A 200 -16.38 23.09 -7.93
N ALA A 201 -16.09 22.01 -8.66
CA ALA A 201 -15.36 20.86 -8.13
C ALA A 201 -13.85 21.11 -8.06
N THR A 202 -13.21 20.46 -7.09
CA THR A 202 -11.75 20.48 -6.94
C THR A 202 -11.14 19.15 -7.32
N VAL A 203 -9.91 19.20 -7.81
CA VAL A 203 -9.18 18.04 -8.33
C VAL A 203 -7.87 17.81 -7.60
N THR A 204 -7.49 16.55 -7.43
CA THR A 204 -6.22 16.21 -6.78
C THR A 204 -5.07 16.45 -7.74
N ARG A 205 -4.16 17.37 -7.38
CA ARG A 205 -2.97 17.73 -8.19
C ARG A 205 -1.66 17.50 -7.47
N GLY A 206 -1.70 17.02 -6.24
CA GLY A 206 -0.49 16.66 -5.52
C GLY A 206 -0.73 15.68 -4.39
N LEU A 207 0.27 14.85 -4.14
CA LEU A 207 0.43 14.02 -2.95
C LEU A 207 1.81 14.30 -2.36
N ALA A 208 1.92 14.44 -1.04
CA ALA A 208 3.19 14.44 -0.34
C ALA A 208 3.13 13.52 0.88
N ALA A 209 4.19 12.77 1.16
CA ALA A 209 4.20 11.81 2.27
C ALA A 209 5.58 11.67 2.90
N LYS A 210 5.60 11.29 4.19
CA LYS A 210 6.81 11.07 4.98
C LYS A 210 6.56 10.06 6.11
N SER A 211 7.52 9.17 6.35
CA SER A 211 7.56 8.27 7.53
C SER A 211 8.42 8.84 8.65
N ASP A 212 8.33 8.26 9.85
CA ASP A 212 9.18 8.58 11.01
C ASP A 212 10.58 7.96 10.98
N HIS A 213 10.92 7.20 9.94
CA HIS A 213 12.25 6.63 9.78
C HIS A 213 13.35 7.72 9.84
N PRO A 214 14.49 7.51 10.54
CA PRO A 214 15.50 8.56 10.75
C PRO A 214 16.11 9.16 9.48
N GLN A 215 16.13 8.39 8.39
CA GLN A 215 16.66 8.81 7.08
C GLN A 215 15.57 9.25 6.09
N ALA A 216 14.30 9.33 6.54
CA ALA A 216 13.18 9.68 5.69
C ALA A 216 13.19 11.17 5.33
N GLU A 217 13.14 11.43 4.04
CA GLU A 217 12.80 12.74 3.48
C GLU A 217 11.33 12.75 3.04
N SER A 218 10.72 13.93 2.97
CA SER A 218 9.39 14.02 2.36
C SER A 218 9.49 13.74 0.87
N ILE A 219 8.61 12.88 0.37
CA ILE A 219 8.42 12.65 -1.05
C ILE A 219 7.14 13.32 -1.50
N SER A 220 7.19 14.03 -2.63
CA SER A 220 6.04 14.71 -3.21
C SER A 220 5.93 14.41 -4.70
N VAL A 221 4.70 14.20 -5.14
CA VAL A 221 4.32 14.01 -6.54
C VAL A 221 3.29 15.08 -6.85
N THR A 222 3.59 15.97 -7.79
CA THR A 222 2.75 17.13 -8.12
C THR A 222 2.57 17.28 -9.62
N VAL A 223 1.46 17.89 -10.02
CA VAL A 223 1.21 18.27 -11.41
C VAL A 223 1.64 19.73 -11.60
N SER A 224 2.55 19.95 -12.55
CA SER A 224 3.04 21.28 -12.90
C SER A 224 2.00 22.09 -13.70
N ARG A 225 2.24 23.38 -13.86
CA ARG A 225 1.44 24.25 -14.74
C ARG A 225 1.44 23.83 -16.22
N ARG A 226 2.39 22.98 -16.62
CA ARG A 226 2.48 22.42 -17.98
C ARG A 226 1.90 21.02 -18.07
N GLU A 227 1.10 20.61 -17.08
CA GLU A 227 0.45 19.29 -17.08
C GLU A 227 1.44 18.12 -17.03
N LEU A 228 2.65 18.37 -16.51
CA LEU A 228 3.68 17.36 -16.30
C LEU A 228 3.76 16.95 -14.83
N LEU A 229 3.91 15.65 -14.58
CA LEU A 229 4.23 15.09 -13.27
C LEU A 229 5.64 15.50 -12.85
N ILE A 230 5.77 16.01 -11.62
CA ILE A 230 7.02 16.32 -10.95
C ILE A 230 7.10 15.47 -9.70
N VAL A 231 8.16 14.68 -9.57
CA VAL A 231 8.46 13.90 -8.37
C VAL A 231 9.68 14.50 -7.67
N ARG A 232 9.58 14.73 -6.36
CA ARG A 232 10.65 15.27 -5.53
C ARG A 232 10.80 14.49 -4.24
N ARG A 233 12.04 14.27 -3.79
CA ARG A 233 12.36 13.75 -2.46
C ARG A 233 13.29 14.75 -1.78
N GLY A 234 12.87 15.30 -0.65
CA GLY A 234 13.58 16.44 -0.09
C GLY A 234 13.63 17.60 -1.10
N ASN A 235 14.77 18.25 -1.20
CA ASN A 235 15.01 19.31 -2.18
C ASN A 235 15.39 18.79 -3.57
N GLU A 236 15.47 17.48 -3.77
CA GLU A 236 15.90 16.87 -5.02
C GLU A 236 14.71 16.55 -5.93
N THR A 237 14.82 16.90 -7.22
CA THR A 237 13.84 16.48 -8.24
C THR A 237 14.32 15.18 -8.87
N ILE A 238 13.44 14.17 -8.84
CA ILE A 238 13.73 12.84 -9.35
C ILE A 238 13.38 12.82 -10.83
N ASP A 239 14.38 12.56 -11.66
CA ASP A 239 14.18 12.31 -13.08
C ASP A 239 13.83 10.83 -13.31
N LEU A 240 12.54 10.59 -13.58
CA LEU A 240 11.95 9.26 -13.77
C LEU A 240 12.39 8.56 -15.06
N ASP A 241 13.14 9.25 -15.93
CA ASP A 241 13.64 8.71 -17.19
C ASP A 241 15.16 8.40 -17.13
N THR A 242 15.86 8.87 -16.09
CA THR A 242 17.29 8.61 -15.88
C THR A 242 17.56 7.29 -15.15
N VAL A 243 18.68 6.65 -15.49
CA VAL A 243 19.15 5.40 -14.87
C VAL A 243 20.37 5.73 -14.01
N SER A 244 20.26 5.56 -12.69
CA SER A 244 21.37 5.66 -11.73
C SER A 244 21.73 4.28 -11.12
N ALA A 245 22.82 4.20 -10.36
CA ALA A 245 23.29 2.93 -9.76
C ALA A 245 22.26 2.29 -8.79
N ASP A 246 21.39 3.11 -8.19
CA ASP A 246 20.34 2.68 -7.26
C ASP A 246 19.02 2.37 -7.98
N THR A 247 19.05 2.14 -9.29
CA THR A 247 17.85 1.91 -10.11
C THR A 247 17.78 0.49 -10.65
N VAL A 248 16.59 -0.10 -10.56
CA VAL A 248 16.26 -1.32 -11.30
C VAL A 248 15.25 -0.93 -12.37
N SER A 249 15.71 -0.85 -13.62
CA SER A 249 14.86 -0.56 -14.77
C SER A 249 14.66 -1.83 -15.60
N THR A 250 13.40 -2.15 -15.88
CA THR A 250 13.02 -3.09 -16.93
C THR A 250 12.48 -2.30 -18.13
N ARG A 251 11.98 -3.00 -19.15
CA ARG A 251 11.28 -2.35 -20.27
C ARG A 251 10.01 -1.62 -19.82
N ASP A 252 9.31 -2.20 -18.84
CA ASP A 252 7.95 -1.78 -18.47
C ASP A 252 7.88 -1.11 -17.10
N SER A 253 8.91 -1.22 -16.28
CA SER A 253 8.95 -0.62 -14.95
C SER A 253 10.30 0.01 -14.63
N PHE A 254 10.25 1.03 -13.78
CA PHE A 254 11.40 1.70 -13.21
C PHE A 254 11.25 1.73 -11.70
N VAL A 255 12.29 1.36 -10.96
CA VAL A 255 12.24 1.29 -9.50
C VAL A 255 13.42 1.99 -8.87
N LEU A 256 13.15 2.87 -7.92
CA LEU A 256 14.11 3.54 -7.04
C LEU A 256 14.02 3.00 -5.62
N PHE A 257 15.17 2.90 -4.98
CA PHE A 257 15.31 2.43 -3.61
C PHE A 257 15.76 3.54 -2.69
N TYR A 258 15.06 3.66 -1.56
CA TYR A 258 15.45 4.47 -0.42
C TYR A 258 15.45 3.58 0.84
N PRO A 259 16.16 3.96 1.92
CA PRO A 259 16.22 3.16 3.14
C PRO A 259 14.84 2.83 3.75
N GLU A 260 13.87 3.74 3.59
CA GLU A 260 12.53 3.67 4.19
C GLU A 260 11.42 3.22 3.23
N MET A 261 11.68 3.30 1.91
CA MET A 261 10.64 3.11 0.89
C MET A 261 11.20 2.75 -0.48
N THR A 262 10.32 2.28 -1.35
CA THR A 262 10.56 2.21 -2.79
C THR A 262 9.60 3.09 -3.56
N LEU A 263 10.07 3.58 -4.71
CA LEU A 263 9.24 4.22 -5.73
C LEU A 263 9.31 3.36 -6.97
N GLU A 264 8.16 2.88 -7.44
CA GLU A 264 8.01 2.17 -8.70
C GLU A 264 7.19 3.01 -9.68
N ARG A 265 7.66 3.14 -10.92
CA ARG A 265 6.91 3.69 -12.04
C ARG A 265 6.65 2.59 -13.04
N ASN A 266 5.39 2.36 -13.35
CA ASN A 266 5.00 1.54 -14.48
C ASN A 266 5.00 2.42 -15.74
N ARG A 267 5.91 2.13 -16.68
CA ARG A 267 6.11 2.91 -17.91
C ARG A 267 4.95 2.79 -18.90
N THR A 268 4.21 1.67 -18.85
CA THR A 268 3.07 1.41 -19.74
C THR A 268 1.82 2.18 -19.31
N SER A 269 1.49 2.14 -18.02
CA SER A 269 0.30 2.79 -17.45
C SER A 269 0.56 4.22 -16.97
N GLY A 270 1.82 4.60 -16.77
CA GLY A 270 2.20 5.86 -16.14
C GLY A 270 1.98 5.90 -14.62
N ALA A 271 1.47 4.82 -14.03
CA ALA A 271 1.21 4.74 -12.60
C ALA A 271 2.51 4.76 -11.78
N LEU A 272 2.51 5.52 -10.69
CA LEU A 272 3.57 5.57 -9.70
C LEU A 272 3.09 4.87 -8.43
N THR A 273 3.91 4.00 -7.84
CA THR A 273 3.61 3.32 -6.59
C THR A 273 4.71 3.63 -5.58
N LEU A 274 4.35 4.33 -4.51
CA LEU A 274 5.21 4.61 -3.37
C LEU A 274 4.93 3.55 -2.30
N SER A 275 5.93 2.79 -1.88
CA SER A 275 5.76 1.72 -0.88
C SER A 275 6.75 1.89 0.26
N TRP A 276 6.26 2.22 1.45
CA TRP A 276 7.06 2.30 2.66
C TRP A 276 7.14 0.94 3.35
N PHE A 277 8.32 0.58 3.84
CA PHE A 277 8.55 -0.74 4.47
C PHE A 277 7.79 -0.95 5.78
N ILE A 278 7.23 0.12 6.34
CA ILE A 278 6.31 0.06 7.49
C ILE A 278 4.94 -0.56 7.12
N GLY A 279 4.68 -0.87 5.84
CA GLY A 279 3.44 -1.49 5.39
C GLY A 279 2.40 -0.50 4.88
N VAL A 280 2.82 0.66 4.37
CA VAL A 280 1.94 1.63 3.70
C VAL A 280 2.33 1.70 2.23
N SER A 281 1.35 1.69 1.33
CA SER A 281 1.57 1.85 -0.10
C SER A 281 0.57 2.84 -0.68
N ILE A 282 1.03 3.75 -1.52
CA ILE A 282 0.20 4.71 -2.24
C ILE A 282 0.48 4.58 -3.73
N GLN A 283 -0.54 4.17 -4.47
CA GLN A 283 -0.56 4.19 -5.91
C GLN A 283 -1.12 5.52 -6.41
N ILE A 284 -0.46 6.11 -7.39
CA ILE A 284 -0.78 7.40 -7.99
C ILE A 284 -0.92 7.15 -9.49
N THR A 285 -2.13 7.28 -10.00
CA THR A 285 -2.42 7.08 -11.42
C THR A 285 -2.78 8.42 -12.03
N PRO A 286 -1.92 8.99 -12.90
CA PRO A 286 -2.26 10.21 -13.61
C PRO A 286 -3.39 9.93 -14.60
N ILE A 287 -4.40 10.80 -14.60
CA ILE A 287 -5.53 10.74 -15.53
C ILE A 287 -5.58 12.06 -16.29
N ILE A 288 -5.69 11.98 -17.61
CA ILE A 288 -5.86 13.14 -18.48
C ILE A 288 -7.35 13.31 -18.73
N LEU A 289 -7.91 14.43 -18.26
CA LEU A 289 -9.31 14.77 -18.47
C LEU A 289 -9.55 15.21 -19.92
N SER A 290 -10.71 14.82 -20.45
CA SER A 290 -11.24 15.29 -21.74
C SER A 290 -12.23 16.47 -21.57
N SER A 291 -12.71 16.72 -20.35
CA SER A 291 -13.68 17.76 -19.97
C SER A 291 -13.52 18.12 -18.49
N PRO A 292 -13.79 19.37 -18.03
CA PRO A 292 -14.21 20.53 -18.82
C PRO A 292 -13.05 21.16 -19.62
N VAL A 293 -11.80 20.82 -19.29
CA VAL A 293 -10.60 21.32 -19.97
C VAL A 293 -9.74 20.15 -20.40
N ALA A 294 -9.77 19.85 -21.70
CA ALA A 294 -9.01 18.76 -22.29
C ALA A 294 -7.51 18.90 -22.03
N GLY A 295 -6.85 17.81 -21.66
CA GLY A 295 -5.42 17.79 -21.36
C GLY A 295 -5.08 18.08 -19.89
N THR A 296 -6.07 18.36 -19.05
CA THR A 296 -5.84 18.56 -17.60
C THR A 296 -5.46 17.24 -16.94
N VAL A 297 -4.29 17.19 -16.31
CA VAL A 297 -3.82 16.05 -15.53
C VAL A 297 -4.30 16.18 -14.09
N VAL A 298 -4.99 15.13 -13.65
CA VAL A 298 -5.43 14.89 -12.26
C VAL A 298 -4.83 13.59 -11.74
N LEU A 299 -4.76 13.45 -10.42
CA LEU A 299 -4.17 12.28 -9.78
C LEU A 299 -5.26 11.43 -9.11
N ASN A 300 -5.43 10.19 -9.55
CA ASN A 300 -6.15 9.19 -8.80
C ASN A 300 -5.20 8.54 -7.78
N LEU A 301 -5.63 8.42 -6.52
CA LEU A 301 -4.82 7.92 -5.43
C LEU A 301 -5.46 6.68 -4.83
N GLY A 302 -4.75 5.55 -4.86
CA GLY A 302 -5.11 4.34 -4.11
C GLY A 302 -4.15 4.16 -2.95
N VAL A 303 -4.67 3.91 -1.75
CA VAL A 303 -3.87 3.70 -0.54
C VAL A 303 -4.16 2.32 0.03
N SER A 304 -3.09 1.60 0.34
CA SER A 304 -3.10 0.32 1.03
C SER A 304 -2.35 0.49 2.34
N VAL A 305 -3.01 0.15 3.44
CA VAL A 305 -2.44 0.21 4.79
C VAL A 305 -2.41 -1.19 5.39
N ALA A 306 -1.29 -1.56 6.01
CA ALA A 306 -1.16 -2.80 6.77
C ALA A 306 -2.10 -2.75 7.99
N GLY A 307 -2.77 -3.85 8.26
CA GLY A 307 -3.76 -3.86 9.32
C GLY A 307 -3.20 -3.87 10.75
N SER A 308 -1.86 -3.88 10.91
CA SER A 308 -1.20 -3.52 12.17
C SER A 308 -1.45 -2.07 12.60
N PHE A 309 -1.95 -1.22 11.69
CA PHE A 309 -2.31 0.17 11.96
C PHE A 309 -3.82 0.37 12.23
N GLN A 310 -4.59 -0.71 12.38
CA GLN A 310 -5.98 -0.62 12.80
C GLN A 310 -6.07 0.11 14.17
N GLY A 311 -7.02 1.02 14.30
CA GLY A 311 -7.24 1.89 15.46
C GLY A 311 -6.26 3.06 15.57
N ARG A 312 -5.47 3.34 14.53
CA ARG A 312 -4.37 4.33 14.57
C ARG A 312 -4.35 5.32 13.40
N THR A 313 -5.32 5.26 12.49
CA THR A 313 -5.35 6.13 11.31
C THR A 313 -6.30 7.30 11.51
N TYR A 314 -5.95 8.44 10.93
CA TYR A 314 -6.73 9.68 10.97
C TYR A 314 -6.55 10.45 9.66
N GLY A 315 -7.35 11.50 9.46
CA GLY A 315 -7.35 12.29 8.23
C GLY A 315 -8.56 11.97 7.34
N LEU A 316 -8.48 12.38 6.08
CA LEU A 316 -9.57 12.17 5.11
C LEU A 316 -9.84 10.69 4.79
N LEU A 317 -8.90 9.77 5.04
CA LEU A 317 -9.12 8.33 4.88
C LEU A 317 -9.74 7.64 6.11
N GLY A 318 -10.10 8.41 7.14
CA GLY A 318 -10.88 7.95 8.27
C GLY A 318 -10.12 7.11 9.31
N PHE A 319 -10.89 6.62 10.28
CA PHE A 319 -10.39 5.84 11.40
C PHE A 319 -10.58 4.36 11.14
N TYR A 320 -9.50 3.70 10.75
CA TYR A 320 -9.49 2.31 10.36
C TYR A 320 -9.71 1.41 11.58
N ASP A 321 -10.96 1.05 11.88
CA ASP A 321 -11.30 0.06 12.91
C ASP A 321 -12.32 -1.00 12.44
N ASN A 322 -12.63 -1.01 11.14
CA ASN A 322 -13.71 -1.75 10.50
C ASN A 322 -15.12 -1.25 10.89
N ASN A 323 -15.26 -0.01 11.34
CA ASN A 323 -16.54 0.62 11.65
C ASN A 323 -16.73 1.95 10.90
N ARG A 324 -17.48 1.88 9.81
CA ARG A 324 -17.85 3.03 8.98
C ARG A 324 -18.51 4.18 9.73
N THR A 325 -19.22 3.91 10.83
CA THR A 325 -19.98 4.95 11.53
C THR A 325 -19.10 5.95 12.28
N ASN A 326 -17.80 5.68 12.44
CA ASN A 326 -16.88 6.55 13.16
C ASN A 326 -15.69 7.01 12.30
N ASP A 327 -15.79 6.84 10.99
CA ASP A 327 -14.73 7.19 10.06
C ASP A 327 -14.47 8.70 10.01
N LEU A 328 -15.55 9.50 10.05
CA LEU A 328 -15.49 10.95 9.92
C LEU A 328 -15.16 11.60 11.26
N ARG A 329 -13.96 11.32 11.76
CA ARG A 329 -13.38 11.96 12.95
C ARG A 329 -12.64 13.23 12.60
N THR A 330 -12.85 14.28 13.38
CA THR A 330 -12.13 15.54 13.29
C THR A 330 -10.78 15.48 14.01
N PRO A 331 -9.87 16.46 13.81
CA PRO A 331 -8.54 16.45 14.42
C PRO A 331 -8.51 16.48 15.96
N ASN A 332 -9.61 16.84 16.62
CA ASN A 332 -9.80 16.80 18.07
C ASN A 332 -10.43 15.47 18.57
N GLY A 333 -10.59 14.48 17.68
CA GLY A 333 -11.11 13.16 18.01
C GLY A 333 -12.63 13.01 17.99
N SER A 334 -13.41 14.09 17.85
CA SER A 334 -14.87 13.98 17.77
C SER A 334 -15.32 13.33 16.46
N VAL A 335 -16.29 12.42 16.55
CA VAL A 335 -16.98 11.85 15.38
C VAL A 335 -18.09 12.82 14.97
N VAL A 336 -18.14 13.19 13.68
CA VAL A 336 -19.21 14.04 13.14
C VAL A 336 -20.51 13.25 13.05
N ASP A 337 -20.56 12.28 12.14
CA ASP A 337 -21.61 11.26 12.00
C ASP A 337 -21.14 10.22 10.95
N ASN A 338 -21.98 9.23 10.62
CA ASN A 338 -21.75 8.36 9.46
C ASN A 338 -21.78 9.18 8.16
N ALA A 339 -20.92 8.84 7.19
CA ALA A 339 -20.88 9.50 5.88
C ALA A 339 -22.24 9.49 5.16
N ASP A 340 -23.00 8.39 5.28
CA ASP A 340 -24.30 8.23 4.60
C ASP A 340 -25.42 9.14 5.15
N SER A 341 -25.28 9.67 6.37
CA SER A 341 -26.28 10.55 6.99
C SER A 341 -26.01 12.04 6.79
N LEU A 342 -24.82 12.41 6.31
CA LEU A 342 -24.39 13.80 6.17
C LEU A 342 -24.65 14.34 4.76
N THR A 343 -25.02 15.61 4.69
CA THR A 343 -25.02 16.34 3.42
C THR A 343 -23.59 16.72 3.00
N GLU A 344 -23.35 16.94 1.71
CA GLU A 344 -22.03 17.41 1.21
C GLU A 344 -21.58 18.70 1.91
N ALA A 345 -22.51 19.59 2.29
CA ALA A 345 -22.20 20.81 3.03
C ALA A 345 -21.69 20.51 4.45
N GLN A 346 -22.32 19.57 5.16
CA GLN A 346 -21.86 19.14 6.49
C GLN A 346 -20.50 18.45 6.38
N ILE A 347 -20.32 17.54 5.41
CA ILE A 347 -19.03 16.90 5.16
C ILE A 347 -17.95 17.95 4.86
N TYR A 348 -18.28 18.99 4.09
CA TYR A 348 -17.36 20.08 3.82
C TYR A 348 -16.97 20.85 5.08
N TYR A 349 -17.95 21.43 5.80
CA TYR A 349 -17.66 22.36 6.90
C TYR A 349 -17.29 21.68 8.21
N GLU A 350 -17.90 20.55 8.54
CA GLU A 350 -17.79 19.90 9.85
C GLU A 350 -16.69 18.82 9.87
N PHE A 351 -16.34 18.23 8.72
CA PHE A 351 -15.30 17.21 8.61
C PHE A 351 -14.11 17.65 7.75
N GLY A 352 -14.28 17.77 6.43
CA GLY A 352 -13.17 17.91 5.48
C GLY A 352 -12.35 19.18 5.68
N GLN A 353 -13.00 20.34 5.90
CA GLN A 353 -12.28 21.59 6.17
C GLN A 353 -11.51 21.58 7.50
N THR A 354 -11.88 20.71 8.45
CA THR A 354 -11.15 20.61 9.72
C THR A 354 -9.75 19.99 9.53
N TRP A 355 -9.54 19.22 8.47
CA TRP A 355 -8.27 18.56 8.14
C TRP A 355 -7.32 19.42 7.27
N VAL A 356 -7.58 20.73 7.16
CA VAL A 356 -6.71 21.65 6.44
C VAL A 356 -5.33 21.72 7.10
N ILE A 357 -4.27 21.73 6.28
CA ILE A 357 -2.89 21.75 6.75
C ILE A 357 -2.43 23.17 7.05
N ASN A 358 -1.73 23.35 8.18
CA ASN A 358 -0.98 24.58 8.42
C ASN A 358 0.20 24.66 7.43
N PRO A 359 0.41 25.78 6.72
CA PRO A 359 1.52 25.90 5.75
C PRO A 359 2.91 25.55 6.31
N LYS A 360 3.14 25.72 7.63
CA LYS A 360 4.40 25.33 8.29
C LYS A 360 4.60 23.82 8.42
N GLN A 361 3.53 23.04 8.28
CA GLN A 361 3.51 21.58 8.37
C GLN A 361 3.37 20.92 6.98
N SER A 362 3.36 21.71 5.90
CA SER A 362 3.28 21.19 4.55
C SER A 362 4.52 20.35 4.22
N LEU A 363 4.28 19.16 3.66
CA LEU A 363 5.32 18.28 3.13
C LEU A 363 5.62 18.59 1.66
N PHE A 364 4.85 19.48 1.03
CA PHE A 364 5.12 19.93 -0.31
C PHE A 364 6.24 20.96 -0.31
N PHE A 365 7.22 20.75 -1.19
CA PHE A 365 8.26 21.75 -1.41
C PHE A 365 7.69 22.95 -2.19
N LEU A 366 8.05 24.15 -1.75
CA LEU A 366 7.67 25.42 -2.36
C LEU A 366 8.32 25.63 -3.73
#